data_AF-A0A2H0JLP5-F1
#
_entry.id   AF-A0A2H0JLP5-F1
#
_cell.length_a   1.000
_cell.length_b   1.000
_cell.length_c   1.000
_cell.angle_alpha   90.00
_cell.angle_beta   90.00
_cell.angle_gamma   90.00
#
_symmetry.space_group_name_H-M   'P 1'
#
loop_
_entity.id
_entity.type
_entity.pdbx_description
1 polymer ?
#
loop_
_entity_poly.entity_id
_entity_poly.type
_entity_poly.pdbx_seq_one_letter_code
_entity_poly.pdbx_strand_id
1 'polypeptide(L)'
;MGWQLQREPCLMAWFVFCQHFASMKIGTEAPRSVWTAYPTILNFPAPIIRTCPKETVVAEKFHARVSMGIANSRMKDFFDLYILAEEFDFDGETLVGAIGETFDNRKTRVPVKIPIALTDEFAQDEAKRTQWSAFIRKSSLKGHGFDSLPEILVRLRAFLLPPLMAAGK
;
A
#
# COMPACT_ATOMS: atom_id res chain seq x y z
N MET A 1 5.39 -39.26 7.13
CA MET A 1 5.22 -38.68 5.77
C MET A 1 4.50 -37.35 5.95
N GLY A 2 5.17 -36.22 6.20
CA GLY A 2 6.37 -35.75 5.55
C GLY A 2 6.01 -34.92 4.32
N TRP A 3 5.08 -33.96 4.45
CA TRP A 3 4.76 -33.02 3.36
C TRP A 3 5.68 -31.82 3.47
N GLN A 4 6.80 -31.87 2.74
CA GLN A 4 7.62 -30.69 2.48
C GLN A 4 6.81 -29.75 1.58
N LEU A 5 6.34 -28.64 2.15
CA LEU A 5 5.92 -27.47 1.39
C LEU A 5 7.15 -26.89 0.69
N GLN A 6 7.33 -27.24 -0.58
CA GLN A 6 8.18 -26.48 -1.49
C GLN A 6 7.62 -25.06 -1.61
N ARG A 7 8.49 -24.10 -1.34
CA ARG A 7 8.23 -22.66 -1.37
C ARG A 7 7.98 -22.22 -2.82
N GLU A 8 6.72 -22.10 -3.19
CA GLU A 8 6.30 -21.42 -4.43
C GLU A 8 6.07 -19.92 -4.11
N PRO A 9 6.85 -18.98 -4.66
CA PRO A 9 6.69 -17.55 -4.41
C PRO A 9 5.31 -17.00 -4.80
N CYS A 10 4.58 -17.68 -5.71
CA CYS A 10 3.24 -17.27 -6.15
C CYS A 10 2.14 -17.37 -5.07
N LEU A 11 2.26 -18.25 -4.07
CA LEU A 11 1.19 -18.45 -3.08
C LEU A 11 1.16 -17.38 -1.99
N MET A 12 2.31 -16.78 -1.67
CA MET A 12 2.36 -15.63 -0.77
C MET A 12 1.79 -14.38 -1.46
N ALA A 13 2.12 -14.17 -2.74
CA ALA A 13 1.50 -13.14 -3.55
C ALA A 13 -0.04 -13.31 -3.58
N TRP A 14 -0.56 -14.53 -3.74
CA TRP A 14 -2.01 -14.80 -3.76
C TRP A 14 -2.70 -14.67 -2.39
N PHE A 15 -2.05 -15.08 -1.29
CA PHE A 15 -2.61 -14.92 0.05
C PHE A 15 -2.64 -13.44 0.46
N VAL A 16 -1.59 -12.68 0.13
CA VAL A 16 -1.60 -11.23 0.29
C VAL A 16 -2.60 -10.57 -0.65
N PHE A 17 -2.72 -11.03 -1.91
CA PHE A 17 -3.73 -10.55 -2.86
C PHE A 17 -5.15 -10.73 -2.28
N CYS A 18 -5.54 -11.93 -1.83
CA CYS A 18 -6.86 -12.18 -1.25
C CYS A 18 -7.12 -11.49 0.10
N GLN A 19 -6.12 -11.35 0.99
CA GLN A 19 -6.32 -10.65 2.27
C GLN A 19 -6.14 -9.11 2.19
N HIS A 20 -5.42 -8.57 1.20
CA HIS A 20 -5.22 -7.12 1.02
C HIS A 20 -6.16 -6.49 0.00
N PHE A 21 -6.55 -7.19 -1.07
CA PHE A 21 -7.52 -6.66 -2.03
C PHE A 21 -8.96 -6.65 -1.51
N ALA A 22 -9.23 -7.25 -0.34
CA ALA A 22 -10.48 -7.02 0.39
C ALA A 22 -10.69 -5.53 0.79
N SER A 23 -9.66 -4.69 0.67
CA SER A 23 -9.76 -3.23 0.84
C SER A 23 -9.92 -2.45 -0.47
N MET A 24 -9.95 -3.13 -1.61
CA MET A 24 -10.37 -2.53 -2.87
C MET A 24 -11.87 -2.26 -2.74
N LYS A 25 -12.26 -0.99 -2.63
CA LYS A 25 -13.66 -0.62 -2.46
C LYS A 25 -14.46 -1.01 -3.70
N ILE A 26 -15.02 -2.22 -3.71
CA ILE A 26 -16.03 -2.63 -4.69
C ILE A 26 -17.25 -1.74 -4.41
N GLY A 27 -17.52 -0.79 -5.30
CA GLY A 27 -18.71 0.07 -5.24
C GLY A 27 -18.53 1.50 -4.70
N THR A 28 -17.30 1.99 -4.47
CA THR A 28 -17.09 3.43 -4.25
C THR A 28 -16.47 4.03 -5.49
N GLU A 29 -17.06 5.11 -6.03
CA GLU A 29 -16.54 5.86 -7.17
C GLU A 29 -15.16 6.43 -6.84
N ALA A 30 -14.11 5.66 -7.09
CA ALA A 30 -12.77 6.18 -7.16
C ALA A 30 -12.59 6.86 -8.52
N PRO A 31 -11.95 8.05 -8.56
CA PRO A 31 -11.62 8.68 -9.83
C PRO A 31 -10.78 7.70 -10.69
N ARG A 32 -11.10 7.60 -11.98
CA ARG A 32 -10.47 6.68 -12.96
C ARG A 32 -10.70 5.17 -12.72
N SER A 33 -11.82 4.76 -12.11
CA SER A 33 -12.16 3.33 -12.09
C SER A 33 -12.36 2.78 -13.51
N VAL A 34 -11.75 1.64 -13.83
CA VAL A 34 -11.86 0.95 -15.13
C VAL A 34 -12.62 -0.36 -14.98
N TRP A 35 -13.34 -0.77 -16.01
CA TRP A 35 -13.99 -2.08 -16.03
C TRP A 35 -12.96 -3.17 -16.32
N THR A 36 -12.85 -4.13 -15.41
CA THR A 36 -11.90 -5.25 -15.51
C THR A 36 -12.62 -6.57 -15.29
N ALA A 37 -12.30 -7.59 -16.09
CA ALA A 37 -12.76 -8.95 -15.87
C ALA A 37 -12.00 -9.56 -14.68
N TYR A 38 -12.75 -10.06 -13.68
CA TYR A 38 -12.15 -10.68 -12.51
C TYR A 38 -11.92 -12.18 -12.76
N PRO A 39 -10.74 -12.73 -12.41
CA PRO A 39 -10.44 -14.13 -12.63
C PRO A 39 -11.40 -15.03 -11.83
N THR A 40 -11.97 -16.05 -12.49
CA THR A 40 -12.86 -17.02 -11.84
C THR A 40 -12.09 -18.28 -11.48
N ILE A 41 -12.32 -18.79 -10.27
CA ILE A 41 -11.79 -20.09 -9.81
C ILE A 41 -12.63 -21.23 -10.38
N LEU A 42 -13.90 -20.96 -10.66
CA LEU A 42 -14.87 -21.89 -11.21
C LEU A 42 -15.14 -21.54 -12.68
N ASN A 43 -15.58 -22.53 -13.47
CA ASN A 43 -15.90 -22.38 -14.90
C ASN A 43 -17.21 -21.61 -15.16
N PHE A 44 -17.34 -20.43 -14.55
CA PHE A 44 -18.40 -19.46 -14.81
C PHE A 44 -17.85 -18.30 -15.67
N PRO A 45 -18.71 -17.56 -16.39
CA PRO A 45 -18.29 -16.35 -17.08
C PRO A 45 -17.67 -15.36 -16.08
N ALA A 46 -16.55 -14.73 -16.49
CA ALA A 46 -15.83 -13.79 -15.64
C ALA A 46 -16.70 -12.56 -15.33
N PRO A 47 -16.94 -12.23 -14.04
CA PRO A 47 -17.66 -11.03 -13.70
C PRO A 47 -16.83 -9.80 -14.06
N ILE A 48 -17.49 -8.78 -14.60
CA ILE A 48 -16.87 -7.49 -14.92
C ILE A 48 -17.12 -6.56 -13.75
N ILE A 49 -16.06 -6.09 -13.11
CA ILE A 49 -16.12 -5.19 -11.95
C ILE A 49 -15.38 -3.89 -12.24
N ARG A 50 -15.76 -2.82 -11.53
CA ARG A 50 -14.98 -1.58 -11.54
C ARG A 50 -13.77 -1.75 -10.62
N THR A 51 -12.58 -1.56 -11.16
CA THR A 51 -11.31 -1.59 -10.43
C THR A 51 -10.62 -0.23 -10.50
N CYS A 52 -9.92 0.14 -9.45
CA CYS A 52 -9.02 1.29 -9.47
C CYS A 52 -7.67 0.85 -10.05
N PRO A 53 -7.02 1.67 -10.88
CA PRO A 53 -5.62 1.50 -11.21
C PRO A 53 -4.77 1.42 -9.92
N LYS A 54 -3.73 0.58 -9.94
CA LYS A 54 -2.84 0.36 -8.79
C LYS A 54 -2.17 1.66 -8.33
N GLU A 55 -1.86 2.56 -9.25
CA GLU A 55 -1.28 3.88 -8.98
C GLU A 55 -2.24 4.73 -8.13
N THR A 56 -3.53 4.71 -8.46
CA THR A 56 -4.58 5.40 -7.67
C THR A 56 -4.73 4.76 -6.29
N VAL A 57 -4.62 3.44 -6.18
CA VAL A 57 -4.65 2.74 -4.87
C VAL A 57 -3.47 3.18 -4.01
N VAL A 58 -2.26 3.25 -4.57
CA VAL A 58 -1.07 3.76 -3.88
C VAL A 58 -1.26 5.21 -3.47
N ALA A 59 -1.72 6.07 -4.37
CA ALA A 59 -1.91 7.49 -4.12
C ALA A 59 -2.93 7.75 -2.98
N GLU A 60 -4.07 7.07 -3.00
CA GLU A 60 -5.10 7.19 -1.95
C GLU A 60 -4.60 6.68 -0.59
N LYS A 61 -3.95 5.51 -0.56
CA LYS A 61 -3.36 4.97 0.66
C LYS A 61 -2.29 5.90 1.20
N PHE A 62 -1.47 6.48 0.34
CA PHE A 62 -0.39 7.38 0.71
C PHE A 62 -0.92 8.72 1.25
N HIS A 63 -1.88 9.34 0.55
CA HIS A 63 -2.52 10.60 0.97
C HIS A 63 -3.08 10.52 2.39
N ALA A 64 -3.77 9.42 2.72
CA ALA A 64 -4.35 9.22 4.05
C ALA A 64 -3.30 9.36 5.16
N ARG A 65 -2.08 8.85 4.94
CA ARG A 65 -0.99 8.92 5.93
C ARG A 65 -0.39 10.29 6.02
N VAL A 66 -0.17 10.94 4.88
CA VAL A 66 0.33 12.31 4.85
C VAL A 66 -0.62 13.21 5.63
N SER A 67 -1.92 13.06 5.41
CA SER A 67 -2.97 13.85 6.07
C SER A 67 -3.07 13.60 7.58
N MET A 68 -2.81 12.38 8.04
CA MET A 68 -2.89 12.03 9.48
C MET A 68 -1.61 12.33 10.28
N GLY A 69 -0.46 12.54 9.63
CA GLY A 69 0.80 12.91 10.30
C GLY A 69 1.18 12.03 11.49
N ILE A 70 1.52 12.63 12.64
CA ILE A 70 1.90 11.88 13.85
C ILE A 70 0.73 11.09 14.46
N ALA A 71 -0.53 11.42 14.15
CA ALA A 71 -1.70 10.71 14.65
C ALA A 71 -1.94 9.36 13.94
N ASN A 72 -1.15 9.01 12.92
CA ASN A 72 -1.26 7.74 12.21
C ASN A 72 -1.16 6.52 13.15
N SER A 73 -2.24 5.77 13.28
CA SER A 73 -2.28 4.50 14.03
C SER A 73 -2.55 3.28 13.14
N ARG A 74 -2.86 3.50 11.86
CA ARG A 74 -3.19 2.44 10.90
C ARG A 74 -1.93 1.80 10.32
N MET A 75 -1.32 0.92 11.09
CA MET A 75 -0.08 0.24 10.71
C MET A 75 -0.24 -0.64 9.46
N LYS A 76 -1.44 -1.20 9.25
CA LYS A 76 -1.77 -1.97 8.05
C LYS A 76 -1.46 -1.20 6.76
N ASP A 77 -1.76 0.09 6.68
CA ASP A 77 -1.50 0.87 5.48
C ASP A 77 0.02 0.99 5.16
N PHE A 78 0.93 0.77 6.13
CA PHE A 78 2.40 0.75 5.90
C PHE A 78 2.78 -0.54 5.23
N PHE A 79 2.24 -1.64 5.73
CA PHE A 79 2.44 -2.94 5.15
C PHE A 79 1.81 -3.05 3.76
N ASP A 80 0.58 -2.56 3.57
CA ASP A 80 -0.10 -2.58 2.28
C ASP A 80 0.70 -1.84 1.19
N LEU A 81 1.21 -0.63 1.49
CA LEU A 81 2.05 0.12 0.54
C LEU A 81 3.39 -0.57 0.29
N TYR A 82 3.96 -1.20 1.31
CA TYR A 82 5.23 -1.93 1.17
C TYR A 82 5.05 -3.09 0.21
N ILE A 83 4.00 -3.91 0.41
CA ILE A 83 3.72 -5.02 -0.49
C ILE A 83 3.44 -4.51 -1.90
N LEU A 84 2.65 -3.45 -2.05
CA LEU A 84 2.38 -2.88 -3.38
C LEU A 84 3.69 -2.49 -4.09
N ALA A 85 4.63 -1.89 -3.36
CA ALA A 85 5.93 -1.47 -3.91
C ALA A 85 6.84 -2.65 -4.30
N GLU A 86 6.74 -3.79 -3.63
CA GLU A 86 7.58 -4.97 -3.89
C GLU A 86 6.98 -5.92 -4.95
N GLU A 87 5.65 -6.02 -5.04
CA GLU A 87 4.96 -6.99 -5.90
C GLU A 87 4.56 -6.44 -7.27
N PHE A 88 4.54 -5.12 -7.45
CA PHE A 88 4.10 -4.49 -8.69
C PHE A 88 5.10 -3.49 -9.24
N ASP A 89 5.30 -3.53 -10.56
CA ASP A 89 5.96 -2.45 -11.27
C ASP A 89 5.00 -1.28 -11.49
N PHE A 90 5.51 -0.06 -11.34
CA PHE A 90 4.77 1.17 -11.58
C PHE A 90 5.44 1.99 -12.66
N ASP A 91 4.64 2.52 -13.58
CA ASP A 91 5.08 3.59 -14.44
C ASP A 91 5.19 4.89 -13.62
N GLY A 92 6.38 5.49 -13.62
CA GLY A 92 6.68 6.64 -12.76
C GLY A 92 5.81 7.85 -13.08
N GLU A 93 5.57 8.13 -14.36
CA GLU A 93 4.75 9.27 -14.79
C GLU A 93 3.28 9.09 -14.39
N THR A 94 2.74 7.88 -14.58
CA THR A 94 1.37 7.54 -14.18
C THR A 94 1.21 7.65 -12.66
N LEU A 95 2.18 7.20 -11.88
CA LEU A 95 2.15 7.31 -10.42
C LEU A 95 2.23 8.76 -9.95
N VAL A 96 3.08 9.59 -10.57
CA VAL A 96 3.14 11.04 -10.32
C VAL A 96 1.78 11.68 -10.55
N GLY A 97 1.16 11.41 -11.70
CA GLY A 97 -0.17 11.92 -12.04
C GLY A 97 -1.25 11.45 -11.05
N ALA A 98 -1.23 10.18 -10.64
CA ALA A 98 -2.16 9.65 -9.65
C ALA A 98 -2.02 10.29 -8.27
N ILE A 99 -0.79 10.58 -7.83
CA ILE A 99 -0.52 11.30 -6.59
C ILE A 99 -1.08 12.73 -6.70
N GLY A 100 -0.69 13.49 -7.72
CA GLY A 100 -1.16 14.87 -7.92
C GLY A 100 -2.69 14.96 -7.92
N GLU A 101 -3.35 14.16 -8.74
CA GLU A 101 -4.81 14.13 -8.81
C GLU A 101 -5.46 13.76 -7.48
N THR A 102 -4.89 12.81 -6.72
CA THR A 102 -5.44 12.42 -5.43
C THR A 102 -5.40 13.58 -4.45
N PHE A 103 -4.27 14.29 -4.35
CA PHE A 103 -4.14 15.45 -3.48
C PHE A 103 -5.10 16.58 -3.89
N ASP A 104 -5.24 16.84 -5.20
CA ASP A 104 -6.15 17.85 -5.74
C ASP A 104 -7.63 17.51 -5.51
N ASN A 105 -8.00 16.24 -5.70
CA ASN A 105 -9.35 15.74 -5.45
C ASN A 105 -9.71 15.84 -3.96
N ARG A 106 -8.72 15.60 -3.08
CA ARG A 106 -8.86 15.72 -1.63
C ARG A 106 -8.71 17.15 -1.12
N LYS A 107 -8.51 18.14 -2.01
CA LYS A 107 -8.35 19.57 -1.70
C LYS A 107 -7.20 19.85 -0.71
N THR A 108 -6.12 19.09 -0.85
CA THR A 108 -4.89 19.24 -0.06
C THR A 108 -3.71 19.47 -0.97
N ARG A 109 -2.74 20.29 -0.56
CA ARG A 109 -1.52 20.50 -1.35
C ARG A 109 -0.60 19.28 -1.26
N VAL A 110 0.06 18.96 -2.36
CA VAL A 110 1.16 17.98 -2.37
C VAL A 110 2.31 18.51 -1.49
N PRO A 111 2.78 17.74 -0.50
CA PRO A 111 3.92 18.15 0.32
C PRO A 111 5.19 18.33 -0.49
N VAL A 112 5.88 19.45 -0.27
CA VAL A 112 7.21 19.75 -0.86
C VAL A 112 8.38 19.26 0.00
N LYS A 113 8.07 18.65 1.16
CA LYS A 113 9.03 18.07 2.10
C LYS A 113 8.59 16.65 2.45
N ILE A 114 9.53 15.86 2.99
CA ILE A 114 9.25 14.52 3.50
C ILE A 114 8.12 14.58 4.54
N PRO A 115 6.98 13.89 4.32
CA PRO A 115 5.89 13.85 5.28
C PRO A 115 6.33 13.21 6.61
N ILE A 116 5.79 13.68 7.74
CA ILE A 116 6.11 13.17 9.09
C ILE A 116 5.99 11.64 9.14
N ALA A 117 4.93 11.07 8.54
CA ALA A 117 4.68 9.63 8.49
C ALA A 117 5.79 8.81 7.80
N LEU A 118 6.70 9.46 7.08
CA LEU A 118 7.87 8.87 6.44
C LEU A 118 9.19 9.36 7.07
N THR A 119 9.20 9.99 8.24
CA THR A 119 10.45 10.45 8.88
C THR A 119 11.08 9.38 9.78
N ASP A 120 12.36 9.54 10.13
CA ASP A 120 13.02 8.67 11.10
C ASP A 120 12.47 8.87 12.51
N GLU A 121 12.08 10.11 12.85
CA GLU A 121 11.40 10.41 14.11
C GLU A 121 10.13 9.56 14.28
N PHE A 122 9.30 9.48 13.25
CA PHE A 122 8.11 8.61 13.25
C PHE A 122 8.46 7.13 13.40
N ALA A 123 9.55 6.67 12.76
CA ALA A 123 9.98 5.29 12.81
C ALA A 123 10.52 4.86 14.19
N GLN A 124 11.17 5.80 14.88
CA GLN A 124 11.82 5.57 16.16
C GLN A 124 10.89 5.81 17.37
N ASP A 125 9.77 6.50 17.16
CA ASP A 125 8.75 6.72 18.18
C ASP A 125 8.27 5.38 18.81
N GLU A 126 8.31 5.33 20.14
CA GLU A 126 8.01 4.12 20.91
C GLU A 126 6.56 3.66 20.72
N ALA A 127 5.62 4.61 20.61
CA ALA A 127 4.22 4.29 20.37
C ALA A 127 4.02 3.69 18.98
N LYS A 128 4.71 4.21 17.94
CA LYS A 128 4.65 3.65 16.58
C LYS A 128 5.26 2.25 16.50
N ARG A 129 6.40 2.02 17.14
CA ARG A 129 7.03 0.69 17.21
C ARG A 129 6.13 -0.32 17.92
N THR A 130 5.45 0.10 18.99
CA THR A 130 4.47 -0.73 19.71
C THR A 130 3.27 -1.06 18.83
N GLN A 131 2.71 -0.08 18.13
CA GLN A 131 1.61 -0.28 17.19
C GLN A 131 2.00 -1.22 16.04
N TRP A 132 3.21 -1.08 15.50
CA TRP A 132 3.73 -1.93 14.43
C TRP A 132 3.88 -3.39 14.90
N SER A 133 4.54 -3.61 16.03
CA SER A 133 4.71 -4.95 16.62
C SER A 133 3.35 -5.61 16.92
N ALA A 134 2.39 -4.84 17.43
CA ALA A 134 1.04 -5.32 17.67
C ALA A 134 0.32 -5.72 16.36
N PHE A 135 0.50 -4.95 15.29
CA PHE A 135 -0.03 -5.27 13.96
C PHE A 135 0.61 -6.56 13.40
N ILE A 136 1.94 -6.65 13.37
CA ILE A 136 2.67 -7.83 12.87
C ILE A 136 2.25 -9.10 13.61
N ARG A 137 2.10 -9.04 14.93
CA ARG A 137 1.61 -10.17 15.74
C ARG A 137 0.18 -10.55 15.39
N LYS A 138 -0.74 -9.57 15.31
CA LYS A 138 -2.17 -9.83 15.04
C LYS A 138 -2.42 -10.35 13.62
N SER A 139 -1.57 -9.96 12.68
CA SER A 139 -1.63 -10.39 11.29
C SER A 139 -0.84 -11.68 11.01
N SER A 140 -0.29 -12.33 12.04
CA SER A 140 0.52 -13.56 11.92
C SER A 140 1.74 -13.41 10.98
N LEU A 141 2.32 -12.20 10.92
CA LEU A 141 3.48 -11.87 10.08
C LEU A 141 4.81 -11.93 10.85
N LYS A 142 4.76 -12.26 12.15
CA LYS A 142 5.95 -12.32 13.00
C LYS A 142 6.93 -13.38 12.49
N GLY A 143 8.20 -13.00 12.35
CA GLY A 143 9.26 -13.90 11.86
C GLY A 143 9.33 -14.05 10.35
N HIS A 144 8.53 -13.28 9.59
CA HIS A 144 8.58 -13.22 8.13
C HIS A 144 9.44 -12.07 7.59
N GLY A 145 10.25 -11.42 8.44
CA GLY A 145 11.16 -10.34 8.02
C GLY A 145 10.54 -8.94 8.01
N PHE A 146 9.38 -8.75 8.64
CA PHE A 146 8.68 -7.46 8.72
C PHE A 146 8.68 -6.84 10.12
N ASP A 147 9.54 -7.32 11.02
CA ASP A 147 9.51 -6.94 12.44
C ASP A 147 9.99 -5.49 12.69
N SER A 148 10.69 -4.89 11.72
CA SER A 148 11.34 -3.57 11.82
C SER A 148 10.61 -2.50 11.01
N LEU A 149 9.83 -1.64 11.68
CA LEU A 149 9.18 -0.47 11.05
C LEU A 149 10.19 0.45 10.33
N PRO A 150 11.38 0.75 10.90
CA PRO A 150 12.38 1.56 10.19
C PRO A 150 12.80 0.99 8.83
N GLU A 151 13.00 -0.33 8.73
CA GLU A 151 13.38 -0.98 7.47
C GLU A 151 12.29 -0.86 6.41
N ILE A 152 11.03 -1.05 6.81
CA ILE A 152 9.87 -0.85 5.94
C ILE A 152 9.80 0.59 5.44
N LEU A 153 10.03 1.56 6.32
CA LEU A 153 10.01 2.98 5.96
C LEU A 153 11.14 3.36 5.00
N VAL A 154 12.33 2.77 5.11
CA VAL A 154 13.42 2.98 4.14
C VAL A 154 12.98 2.57 2.74
N ARG A 155 12.34 1.40 2.60
CA ARG A 155 11.83 0.90 1.31
C ARG A 155 10.70 1.78 0.78
N LEU A 156 9.74 2.15 1.64
CA LEU A 156 8.66 3.05 1.28
C LEU A 156 9.15 4.43 0.85
N ARG A 157 10.19 4.99 1.47
CA ARG A 157 10.78 6.27 1.05
C ARG A 157 11.39 6.16 -0.35
N ALA A 158 12.14 5.10 -0.61
CA ALA A 158 12.75 4.87 -1.91
C ALA A 158 11.70 4.81 -3.03
N PHE A 159 10.55 4.22 -2.75
CA PHE A 159 9.42 4.13 -3.68
C PHE A 159 8.60 5.42 -3.80
N LEU A 160 8.22 6.05 -2.68
CA LEU A 160 7.22 7.12 -2.65
C LEU A 160 7.78 8.54 -2.77
N LEU A 161 9.01 8.80 -2.32
CA LEU A 161 9.56 10.15 -2.34
C LEU A 161 9.85 10.66 -3.76
N PRO A 162 10.45 9.89 -4.69
CA PRO A 162 10.68 10.38 -6.05
C PRO A 162 9.40 10.86 -6.75
N PRO A 163 8.29 10.07 -6.82
CA PRO A 163 7.08 10.53 -7.47
C PRO A 163 6.35 11.64 -6.68
N LEU A 164 6.42 11.64 -5.34
CA LEU A 164 5.88 12.74 -4.53
C LEU A 164 6.55 14.08 -4.90
N MET A 165 7.89 14.10 -4.94
CA MET A 165 8.65 15.32 -5.22
C MET A 165 8.46 15.80 -6.67
N ALA A 166 8.19 14.89 -7.60
CA ALA A 166 7.84 15.25 -8.96
C ALA A 166 6.41 15.82 -9.06
N ALA A 167 5.45 15.29 -8.30
CA ALA A 167 4.07 15.79 -8.26
C ALA A 167 3.92 17.14 -7.54
N GLY A 168 4.87 17.51 -6.66
CA GLY A 168 4.86 18.76 -5.91
C GLY A 168 5.57 19.94 -6.58
N LYS A 169 6.04 19.78 -7.83
CA LYS A 169 6.63 20.84 -8.66
C LYS A 169 5.54 21.52 -9.48
#